data_AF-A0A6A3NNL3-F1
#
_entry.id   AF-A0A6A3NNL3-F1
#
_cell.length_a   1.000
_cell.length_b   1.000
_cell.length_c   1.000
_cell.angle_alpha   90.00
_cell.angle_beta   90.00
_cell.angle_gamma   90.00
#
_symmetry.space_group_name_H-M   'P 1'
#
loop_
_entity.id
_entity.type
_entity.pdbx_description
1 polymer ?
#
loop_
_entity_poly.entity_id
_entity_poly.type
_entity_poly.pdbx_seq_one_letter_code
_entity_poly.pdbx_strand_id
1 'polypeptide(L)'
;MQEDKPGVVTCKKGPDAAGVSQDLRRKYDGIVTDGTRVRVLFETDLAALPNPPPNSEKIQTIYNKVRRYVPEEFRDDPLYDPPNDEDERKAKEIQKPGSQRQQRLRMRRTGSLELPTVKPSLLTTVPLKIKTLTSMKPLRGRLQHELRSVRAKKHRDPPSWKGS
;
A
#
# COMPACT_ATOMS: atom_id res chain seq x y z
N MET A 1 -19.37 22.55 22.92
CA MET A 1 -19.01 23.46 21.81
C MET A 1 -20.09 24.50 21.73
N GLN A 2 -19.77 25.77 21.50
CA GLN A 2 -20.81 26.80 21.29
C GLN A 2 -21.37 26.64 19.87
N GLU A 3 -22.70 26.56 19.74
CA GLU A 3 -23.36 26.43 18.43
C GLU A 3 -23.17 27.67 17.56
N ASP A 4 -23.03 28.84 18.19
CA ASP A 4 -22.84 30.13 17.51
C ASP A 4 -21.50 30.24 16.79
N LYS A 5 -20.49 29.45 17.18
CA LYS A 5 -19.12 29.48 16.63
C LYS A 5 -18.55 28.06 16.51
N PRO A 6 -19.02 27.28 15.52
CA PRO A 6 -18.54 25.91 15.33
C PRO A 6 -17.04 25.89 15.00
N GLY A 7 -16.32 24.94 15.59
CA GLY A 7 -14.88 24.77 15.38
C GLY A 7 -13.98 25.63 16.28
N VAL A 8 -14.53 26.51 17.13
CA VAL A 8 -13.77 27.20 18.17
C VAL A 8 -13.97 26.50 19.52
N VAL A 9 -12.88 26.17 20.18
CA VAL A 9 -12.88 25.51 21.50
C VAL A 9 -12.07 26.32 22.50
N THR A 10 -12.61 26.45 23.72
CA THR A 10 -11.91 27.09 24.83
C THR A 10 -11.36 26.01 25.75
N CYS A 11 -10.03 25.92 25.81
CA CYS A 11 -9.32 24.96 26.64
C CYS A 11 -8.84 25.65 27.92
N LYS A 12 -9.15 25.07 29.09
CA LYS A 12 -8.62 25.51 30.38
C LYS A 12 -7.60 24.50 30.89
N LYS A 13 -6.50 24.98 31.47
CA LYS A 13 -5.48 24.12 32.11
C LYS A 13 -5.99 23.50 33.42
N GLY A 14 -6.97 24.14 34.06
CA GLY A 14 -7.62 23.73 35.30
C GLY A 14 -8.88 24.57 35.53
N PRO A 15 -9.70 24.27 36.56
CA PRO A 15 -10.98 24.93 36.79
C PRO A 15 -10.87 26.45 36.96
N ASP A 16 -9.85 26.91 37.70
CA ASP A 16 -9.61 28.33 38.00
C ASP A 16 -8.71 29.04 36.98
N ALA A 17 -8.16 28.29 36.02
CA ALA A 17 -7.29 28.85 34.99
C ALA A 17 -8.11 29.57 33.91
N ALA A 18 -7.55 30.65 33.38
CA ALA A 18 -8.10 31.33 32.23
C ALA A 18 -8.21 30.37 31.02
N GLY A 19 -9.33 30.47 30.30
CA GLY A 19 -9.56 29.67 29.10
C GLY A 19 -8.81 30.25 27.91
N VAL A 20 -8.09 29.40 27.18
CA VAL A 20 -7.45 29.73 25.92
C VAL A 20 -8.34 29.25 24.79
N SER A 21 -8.84 30.17 23.97
CA SER A 21 -9.63 29.84 22.78
C SER A 21 -8.71 29.47 21.62
N GLN A 22 -8.93 28.29 21.07
CA GLN A 22 -8.27 27.79 19.86
C GLN A 22 -9.31 27.59 18.76
N ASP A 23 -8.99 28.11 17.58
CA ASP A 23 -9.76 27.90 16.37
C ASP A 23 -9.20 26.67 15.64
N LEU A 24 -9.98 25.58 15.65
CA LEU A 24 -9.62 24.30 15.03
C LEU A 24 -10.06 24.22 13.56
N ARG A 25 -10.67 25.27 13.01
CA ARG A 25 -11.04 25.28 11.60
C ARG A 25 -9.78 25.14 10.74
N ARG A 26 -9.82 24.20 9.78
CA ARG A 26 -8.74 23.98 8.83
C ARG A 26 -8.44 25.29 8.08
N LYS A 27 -7.19 25.76 8.15
CA LYS A 27 -6.70 26.83 7.30
C LYS A 27 -6.10 26.21 6.03
N TYR A 28 -6.75 26.41 4.90
CA TYR A 28 -6.19 26.09 3.58
C TYR A 28 -5.48 27.36 3.09
N ASP A 29 -4.15 27.33 2.88
CA ASP A 29 -3.34 28.44 2.33
C ASP A 29 -3.66 29.84 2.87
N GLY A 30 -3.96 29.96 4.17
CA GLY A 30 -4.29 31.23 4.81
C GLY A 30 -5.72 31.74 4.57
N ILE A 31 -6.56 31.00 3.82
CA ILE A 31 -7.95 31.34 3.53
C ILE A 31 -8.86 30.51 4.45
N VAL A 32 -9.70 31.20 5.24
CA VAL A 32 -10.76 30.56 6.01
C VAL A 32 -11.86 30.16 5.02
N THR A 33 -12.00 28.86 4.77
CA THR A 33 -13.05 28.33 3.89
C THR A 33 -14.37 28.36 4.66
N ASP A 34 -15.19 29.39 4.43
CA ASP A 34 -16.55 29.46 4.95
C ASP A 34 -17.43 28.35 4.36
N GLY A 35 -18.49 27.95 5.06
CA GLY A 35 -19.42 26.90 4.62
C GLY A 35 -20.02 27.19 3.25
N THR A 36 -20.26 28.47 2.93
CA THR A 36 -20.72 28.92 1.61
C THR A 36 -19.68 28.63 0.52
N ARG A 37 -18.41 28.91 0.79
CA ARG A 37 -17.30 28.64 -0.13
C ARG A 37 -17.13 27.15 -0.39
N VAL A 38 -17.30 26.32 0.65
CA VAL A 38 -17.27 24.86 0.50
C VAL A 38 -18.37 24.42 -0.45
N ARG A 39 -19.62 24.87 -0.26
CA ARG A 39 -20.74 24.51 -1.16
C ARG A 39 -20.47 24.90 -2.60
N VAL A 40 -19.99 26.12 -2.85
CA VAL A 40 -19.61 26.57 -4.19
C VAL A 40 -18.55 25.66 -4.79
N LEU A 41 -17.48 25.33 -4.05
CA LEU A 41 -16.43 24.41 -4.53
C LEU A 41 -16.99 23.03 -4.91
N PHE A 42 -17.94 22.51 -4.13
CA PHE A 42 -18.59 21.24 -4.40
C PHE A 42 -19.53 21.30 -5.62
N GLU A 43 -20.17 22.43 -5.88
CA GLU A 43 -21.10 22.60 -7.00
C GLU A 43 -20.42 22.98 -8.31
N THR A 44 -19.37 23.82 -8.26
CA THR A 44 -18.69 24.34 -9.46
C THR A 44 -17.48 23.50 -9.88
N ASP A 45 -16.71 22.99 -8.92
CA ASP A 45 -15.38 22.42 -9.20
C ASP A 45 -15.36 20.90 -9.16
N LEU A 46 -16.34 20.27 -8.51
CA LEU A 46 -16.53 18.81 -8.59
C LEU A 46 -17.37 18.47 -9.81
N ALA A 47 -16.75 18.50 -10.98
CA ALA A 47 -17.31 17.83 -12.15
C ALA A 47 -17.47 16.34 -11.82
N ALA A 48 -18.69 15.80 -11.99
CA ALA A 48 -18.95 14.39 -11.79
C ALA A 48 -18.09 13.58 -12.77
N LEU A 49 -17.13 12.82 -12.22
CA LEU A 49 -16.33 11.93 -13.05
C LEU A 49 -17.23 10.84 -13.63
N PRO A 50 -16.99 10.43 -14.89
CA PRO A 50 -17.70 9.29 -15.44
C PRO A 50 -17.43 8.07 -14.56
N ASN A 51 -18.46 7.24 -14.36
CA ASN A 51 -18.29 6.00 -13.63
C ASN A 51 -17.15 5.18 -14.25
N PRO A 52 -16.25 4.62 -13.42
CA PRO A 52 -15.13 3.85 -13.93
C PRO A 52 -15.66 2.67 -14.75
N PRO A 53 -14.92 2.26 -15.81
CA PRO A 53 -15.31 1.12 -16.60
C PRO A 53 -15.41 -0.14 -15.71
N PRO A 54 -16.40 -1.02 -15.95
CA PRO A 54 -16.59 -2.24 -15.17
C PRO A 54 -15.34 -3.12 -15.19
N ASN A 55 -14.88 -3.55 -14.01
CA ASN A 55 -13.73 -4.47 -13.92
C ASN A 55 -14.18 -5.91 -14.22
N SER A 56 -13.66 -6.47 -15.32
CA SER A 56 -13.86 -7.87 -15.73
C SER A 56 -13.65 -8.91 -14.61
N GLU A 57 -12.65 -8.75 -13.74
CA GLU A 57 -12.42 -9.66 -12.61
C GLU A 57 -13.58 -9.62 -11.61
N LYS A 58 -14.13 -8.43 -11.38
CA LYS A 58 -15.24 -8.22 -10.45
C LYS A 58 -16.53 -8.79 -11.02
N ILE A 59 -16.82 -8.58 -12.30
CA ILE A 59 -17.97 -9.18 -13.00
C ILE A 59 -17.94 -10.70 -12.86
N GLN A 60 -16.80 -11.32 -13.18
CA GLN A 60 -16.64 -12.77 -13.05
C GLN A 60 -16.77 -13.26 -11.60
N THR A 61 -16.30 -12.48 -10.63
CA THR A 61 -16.41 -12.82 -9.20
C THR A 61 -17.86 -12.73 -8.71
N ILE A 62 -18.58 -11.68 -9.12
CA ILE A 62 -19.99 -11.48 -8.77
C ILE A 62 -20.83 -12.63 -9.28
N TYR A 63 -20.68 -13.00 -10.56
CA TYR A 63 -21.41 -14.11 -11.15
C TYR A 63 -21.11 -15.45 -10.47
N ASN A 64 -19.83 -15.77 -10.22
CA ASN A 64 -19.45 -17.08 -9.70
C ASN A 64 -19.70 -17.28 -8.20
N LYS A 65 -19.49 -16.23 -7.40
CA LYS A 65 -19.50 -16.34 -5.93
C LYS A 65 -20.70 -15.64 -5.30
N VAL A 66 -21.08 -14.47 -5.79
CA VAL A 66 -22.09 -13.64 -5.14
C VAL A 66 -23.48 -14.07 -5.55
N ARG A 67 -23.74 -14.28 -6.85
CA ARG A 67 -25.04 -14.64 -7.43
C ARG A 67 -25.76 -15.80 -6.71
N ARG A 68 -25.00 -16.77 -6.18
CA ARG A 68 -25.53 -17.92 -5.44
C ARG A 68 -26.30 -17.53 -4.16
N TYR A 69 -25.92 -16.42 -3.55
CA TYR A 69 -26.51 -15.91 -2.30
C TYR A 69 -27.49 -14.76 -2.55
N VAL A 70 -27.75 -14.41 -3.81
CA VAL A 70 -28.69 -13.36 -4.18
C VAL A 70 -30.11 -13.95 -4.16
N PRO A 71 -31.04 -13.33 -3.42
CA PRO A 71 -32.46 -13.69 -3.45
C PRO A 71 -33.03 -13.63 -4.87
N GLU A 72 -34.03 -14.45 -5.15
CA GLU A 72 -34.56 -14.63 -6.51
C GLU A 72 -35.13 -13.34 -7.09
N GLU A 73 -35.67 -12.47 -6.23
CA GLU A 73 -36.21 -11.16 -6.60
C GLU A 73 -35.17 -10.20 -7.19
N PHE A 74 -33.88 -10.44 -6.95
CA PHE A 74 -32.77 -9.60 -7.40
C PHE A 74 -31.84 -10.30 -8.40
N ARG A 75 -32.13 -11.54 -8.80
CA ARG A 75 -31.27 -12.29 -9.73
C ARG A 75 -31.33 -11.79 -11.17
N ASP A 76 -32.41 -11.08 -11.52
CA ASP A 76 -32.63 -10.50 -12.85
C ASP A 76 -32.00 -9.11 -13.02
N ASP A 77 -31.31 -8.60 -11.98
CA ASP A 77 -30.53 -7.36 -12.10
C ASP A 77 -29.34 -7.58 -13.07
N PRO A 78 -29.11 -6.69 -14.06
CA PRO A 78 -27.98 -6.75 -14.99
C PRO A 78 -26.61 -6.91 -14.32
N LEU A 79 -26.46 -6.51 -13.05
CA LEU A 79 -25.25 -6.72 -12.26
C LEU A 79 -24.88 -8.20 -12.10
N TYR A 80 -25.86 -9.10 -12.11
CA TYR A 80 -25.67 -10.55 -11.94
C TYR A 80 -25.72 -11.33 -13.25
N ASP A 81 -25.73 -10.62 -14.39
CA ASP A 81 -25.69 -11.26 -15.70
C ASP A 81 -24.41 -12.07 -15.89
N PRO A 82 -24.48 -13.13 -16.72
CA PRO A 82 -23.30 -13.89 -17.11
C PRO A 82 -22.21 -12.98 -17.71
N PRO A 83 -20.93 -13.17 -17.34
CA PRO A 83 -19.81 -12.43 -17.93
C PRO A 83 -19.72 -12.69 -19.45
N ASN A 84 -19.36 -11.66 -20.22
CA ASN A 84 -19.07 -11.82 -21.65
C ASN A 84 -17.73 -12.58 -21.86
N ASP A 85 -17.53 -13.19 -23.02
CA ASP A 85 -16.31 -13.92 -23.39
C ASP A 85 -15.05 -13.05 -23.25
N GLU A 86 -15.15 -11.76 -23.58
CA GLU A 86 -14.06 -10.79 -23.41
C GLU A 86 -13.73 -10.53 -21.94
N ASP A 87 -14.75 -10.45 -21.08
CA ASP A 87 -14.56 -10.26 -19.64
C ASP A 87 -13.95 -11.51 -19.00
N GLU A 88 -14.34 -12.70 -19.45
CA GLU A 88 -13.69 -13.93 -19.01
C GLU A 88 -12.21 -13.98 -19.38
N ARG A 89 -11.86 -13.60 -20.61
CA ARG A 89 -10.46 -13.57 -21.08
C ARG A 89 -9.62 -12.62 -20.25
N LYS A 90 -10.09 -11.38 -20.06
CA LYS A 90 -9.41 -10.35 -19.27
C LYS A 90 -9.31 -10.73 -17.80
N ALA A 91 -10.37 -11.26 -17.20
CA ALA A 91 -10.36 -11.71 -15.82
C ALA A 91 -9.35 -12.85 -15.59
N LYS A 92 -9.28 -13.83 -16.51
CA LYS A 92 -8.27 -14.89 -16.47
C LYS A 92 -6.86 -14.31 -16.56
N GLU A 93 -6.63 -13.33 -17.43
CA GLU A 93 -5.32 -12.67 -17.56
C GLU A 93 -4.91 -11.94 -16.27
N ILE A 94 -5.83 -11.21 -15.64
CA ILE A 94 -5.60 -10.51 -14.38
C ILE A 94 -5.33 -11.49 -13.23
N GLN A 95 -6.03 -12.65 -13.20
CA GLN A 95 -5.88 -13.66 -12.13
C GLN A 95 -4.66 -14.58 -12.31
N LYS A 96 -4.12 -14.73 -13.53
CA LYS A 96 -2.92 -15.55 -13.82
C LYS A 96 -1.75 -15.31 -12.85
N PRO A 97 -1.25 -14.08 -12.62
CA PRO A 97 -0.10 -13.86 -11.73
C PRO A 97 -0.38 -14.29 -10.28
N GLY A 98 -1.59 -14.03 -9.77
CA GLY A 98 -2.01 -14.45 -8.44
C GLY A 98 -2.07 -15.97 -8.30
N SER A 99 -2.64 -16.66 -9.29
CA SER A 99 -2.73 -18.12 -9.32
C SER A 99 -1.34 -18.79 -9.40
N GLN A 100 -0.43 -18.26 -10.24
CA GLN A 100 0.94 -18.77 -10.35
C GLN A 100 1.71 -18.58 -9.05
N ARG A 101 1.58 -17.43 -8.37
CA ARG A 101 2.19 -17.20 -7.06
C ARG A 101 1.68 -18.19 -6.03
N GLN A 102 0.37 -18.43 -5.98
CA GLN A 102 -0.21 -19.42 -5.06
C GLN A 102 0.24 -20.84 -5.38
N GLN A 103 0.30 -21.21 -6.66
CA GLN A 103 0.80 -22.51 -7.10
C GLN A 103 2.26 -22.69 -6.67
N ARG A 104 3.13 -21.70 -6.89
CA ARG A 104 4.53 -21.74 -6.43
C ARG A 104 4.62 -21.89 -4.91
N LEU A 105 3.78 -21.20 -4.14
CA LEU A 105 3.72 -21.36 -2.69
C LEU A 105 3.24 -22.75 -2.27
N ARG A 106 2.27 -23.34 -2.99
CA ARG A 106 1.83 -24.72 -2.76
C ARG A 106 2.97 -25.71 -3.03
N MET A 107 3.63 -25.60 -4.18
CA MET A 107 4.78 -26.45 -4.53
C MET A 107 5.94 -26.33 -3.53
N ARG A 108 6.18 -25.13 -2.99
CA ARG A 108 7.13 -24.90 -1.88
C ARG A 108 6.75 -25.64 -0.61
N ARG A 109 5.45 -25.70 -0.28
CA ARG A 109 4.94 -26.37 0.91
C ARG A 109 4.94 -27.89 0.75
N THR A 110 4.66 -28.39 -0.46
CA THR A 110 4.64 -29.82 -0.78
C THR A 110 6.00 -30.38 -1.16
N GLY A 111 7.08 -29.60 -1.05
CA GLY A 111 8.45 -30.05 -1.34
C GLY A 111 8.73 -30.35 -2.82
N SER A 112 7.84 -29.98 -3.72
CA SER A 112 7.87 -30.36 -5.14
C SER A 112 8.50 -29.29 -6.06
N LEU A 113 9.30 -28.38 -5.50
CA LEU A 113 10.14 -27.49 -6.30
C LEU A 113 11.36 -28.25 -6.82
N GLU A 114 11.20 -28.91 -7.95
CA GLU A 114 12.35 -29.21 -8.82
C GLU A 114 12.98 -27.88 -9.25
N LEU A 115 14.25 -27.68 -8.90
CA LEU A 115 15.08 -26.58 -9.41
C LEU A 115 15.08 -26.67 -10.95
N PRO A 116 15.04 -25.54 -11.68
CA PRO A 116 15.20 -25.58 -13.12
C PRO A 116 16.57 -26.18 -13.46
N THR A 117 16.57 -27.44 -13.89
CA THR A 117 17.74 -28.15 -14.39
C THR A 117 18.11 -27.55 -15.74
N VAL A 118 19.05 -26.61 -15.71
CA VAL A 118 19.80 -26.22 -16.91
C VAL A 118 20.61 -27.45 -17.32
N LYS A 119 20.20 -28.10 -18.42
CA LYS A 119 20.95 -29.21 -19.02
C LYS A 119 22.36 -28.73 -19.39
N PRO A 120 23.45 -29.33 -18.89
CA PRO A 120 24.79 -28.99 -19.35
C PRO A 120 25.03 -29.71 -20.68
N SER A 121 24.59 -29.12 -21.79
CA SER A 121 24.95 -29.62 -23.11
C SER A 121 26.34 -29.12 -23.49
N LEU A 122 27.26 -30.10 -23.55
CA LEU A 122 28.48 -30.15 -24.38
C LEU A 122 29.64 -29.23 -23.97
N LEU A 123 30.55 -29.82 -23.19
CA LEU A 123 31.96 -29.45 -23.10
C LEU A 123 32.58 -29.48 -24.51
N THR A 124 32.99 -28.32 -25.02
CA THR A 124 34.07 -28.25 -26.01
C THR A 124 35.18 -27.39 -25.42
N THR A 125 36.30 -28.04 -25.10
CA THR A 125 37.51 -27.43 -24.58
C THR A 125 38.22 -26.67 -25.69
N VAL A 126 38.33 -25.35 -25.55
CA VAL A 126 39.27 -24.52 -26.32
C VAL A 126 40.20 -23.84 -25.31
N PRO A 127 41.51 -24.12 -25.28
CA PRO A 127 42.41 -23.51 -24.31
C PRO A 127 42.81 -22.09 -24.76
N LEU A 128 42.14 -21.09 -24.20
CA LEU A 128 42.60 -19.70 -24.29
C LEU A 128 43.69 -19.47 -23.23
N LYS A 129 44.93 -19.26 -23.70
CA LYS A 129 46.06 -18.81 -22.87
C LYS A 129 45.76 -17.42 -22.31
N ILE A 130 45.35 -17.35 -21.05
CA ILE A 130 45.24 -16.09 -20.31
C ILE A 130 46.59 -15.83 -19.64
N LYS A 131 47.26 -14.77 -20.09
CA LYS A 131 48.47 -14.25 -19.46
C LYS A 131 48.11 -13.64 -18.10
N THR A 132 48.91 -14.00 -17.10
CA THR A 132 48.84 -13.58 -15.70
C THR A 132 48.98 -12.07 -15.53
N LEU A 133 48.10 -11.44 -14.71
CA LEU A 133 48.38 -10.19 -14.01
C LEU A 133 47.71 -10.22 -12.62
N THR A 134 48.55 -10.55 -11.62
CA THR A 134 48.72 -9.80 -10.36
C THR A 134 47.51 -9.55 -9.44
N SER A 135 47.48 -10.34 -8.35
CA SER A 135 47.25 -9.93 -6.95
C SER A 135 46.08 -8.97 -6.65
N MET A 136 44.95 -9.53 -6.23
CA MET A 136 44.01 -8.81 -5.35
C MET A 136 43.88 -9.56 -4.02
N LYS A 137 44.39 -8.94 -2.96
CA LYS A 137 44.28 -9.40 -1.57
C LYS A 137 42.80 -9.34 -1.10
N PRO A 138 42.32 -10.27 -0.25
CA PRO A 138 40.97 -10.24 0.26
C PRO A 138 40.86 -9.23 1.42
N LEU A 139 40.12 -8.14 1.21
CA LEU A 139 39.70 -7.21 2.27
C LEU A 139 38.57 -7.84 3.11
N ARG A 140 38.91 -8.84 3.93
CA ARG A 140 38.08 -9.22 5.09
C ARG A 140 38.49 -8.36 6.27
N GLY A 141 37.70 -7.35 6.61
CA GLY A 141 37.90 -6.62 7.86
C GLY A 141 37.38 -5.19 7.89
N ARG A 142 36.09 -4.95 7.60
CA ARG A 142 35.50 -3.63 7.86
C ARG A 142 33.97 -3.63 8.03
N LEU A 143 33.42 -4.66 8.67
CA LEU A 143 31.97 -4.75 8.92
C LEU A 143 31.62 -5.34 10.30
N GLN A 144 32.53 -5.23 11.27
CA GLN A 144 32.27 -5.63 12.66
C GLN A 144 32.32 -4.46 13.65
N HIS A 145 32.82 -3.28 13.26
CA HIS A 145 32.87 -2.13 14.18
C HIS A 145 31.56 -1.32 14.22
N GLU A 146 30.69 -1.47 13.22
CA GLU A 146 29.45 -0.69 13.16
C GLU A 146 28.32 -1.30 14.01
N LEU A 147 28.29 -2.63 14.17
CA LEU A 147 27.25 -3.32 14.95
C LEU A 147 27.40 -3.18 16.47
N ARG A 148 28.56 -2.74 16.98
CA ARG A 148 28.74 -2.42 18.41
C ARG A 148 28.29 -1.00 18.78
N SER A 149 28.19 -0.07 17.83
CA SER A 149 27.81 1.33 18.11
C SER A 149 26.30 1.49 18.34
N VAL A 150 25.48 0.65 17.69
CA VAL A 150 24.02 0.75 17.78
C VAL A 150 23.48 0.28 19.15
N ARG A 151 24.17 -0.65 19.82
CA ARG A 151 23.70 -1.19 21.11
C ARG A 151 23.99 -0.28 22.32
N ALA A 152 24.95 0.63 22.20
CA ALA A 152 25.36 1.50 23.32
C ALA A 152 24.55 2.81 23.44
N LYS A 153 23.71 3.16 22.45
CA LYS A 153 22.90 4.40 22.47
C LYS A 153 21.53 4.25 23.13
N LYS A 154 21.16 3.06 23.64
CA LYS A 154 19.84 2.81 24.24
C LYS A 154 19.74 3.14 25.74
N HIS A 155 20.83 3.55 26.39
CA HIS A 155 20.83 4.00 27.78
C HIS A 155 21.58 5.33 27.92
N ARG A 156 20.86 6.45 27.78
CA ARG A 156 21.16 7.69 28.49
C ARG A 156 19.86 8.38 28.88
N ASP A 157 19.86 8.80 30.13
CA ASP A 157 18.79 9.35 30.96
C ASP A 157 18.05 10.57 30.37
N PRO A 158 16.83 10.90 30.85
CA PRO A 158 16.05 12.02 30.33
C PRO A 158 16.65 13.38 30.71
N PRO A 159 16.47 14.43 29.87
CA PRO A 159 17.04 15.74 30.14
C PRO A 159 16.28 16.48 31.25
N SER A 160 17.03 16.98 32.23
CA SER A 160 16.54 17.89 33.28
C SER A 160 16.14 19.23 32.69
N TRP A 161 14.91 19.66 32.93
CA TRP A 161 14.47 21.02 32.61
C TRP A 161 14.82 21.94 33.78
N LYS A 162 15.83 22.80 33.61
CA LYS A 162 15.96 24.04 34.39
C LYS A 162 15.48 25.18 33.49
N GLY A 163 14.39 25.82 33.89
CA GLY A 163 13.92 27.08 33.34
C GLY A 163 14.04 28.17 34.41
N SER A 164 14.62 29.29 33.95
CA SER A 164 14.55 30.69 34.43
C SER A 164 14.69 30.98 35.92
#